data_AF-A0A958HVP2-F1
#
_entry.id   AF-A0A958HVP2-F1
#
_cell.length_a   1.000
_cell.length_b   1.000
_cell.length_c   1.000
_cell.angle_alpha   90.00
_cell.angle_beta   90.00
_cell.angle_gamma   90.00
#
_symmetry.space_group_name_H-M   'P 1'
#
loop_
_entity.id
_entity.type
_entity.pdbx_description
1 polymer ?
#
loop_
_entity_poly.entity_id
_entity_poly.type
_entity_poly.pdbx_seq_one_letter_code
_entity_poly.pdbx_strand_id
1 'polypeptide(L)'
;SFGTHFFQDLVESAIRYLPLYPDDPEIVFNEEFLLGSKNILPDLLPDYADLAETIRVIDIPQITDGLSLEVLMNADIDEAAAVLTTASTFADHHPPAVSRESKSKENKRNDHWRWRLRMAECVAAHLDPERFGVKGFYVHGSTKNATAGEDSDINILIHFDGTPKQREHLQNWLEGWSLSLDEANYLRTGHRSGGLLDVQFVTDADIRKRNGYATKINAVTDPARLLPMGTEVVDENRDGE
;
A
#
# COMPACT_ATOMS: atom_id res chain seq x y z
N SER A 1 -34.04 -10.02 -2.07
CA SER A 1 -33.80 -8.62 -1.67
C SER A 1 -32.99 -7.98 -2.78
N PHE A 2 -33.53 -7.03 -3.55
CA PHE A 2 -32.84 -6.44 -4.71
C PHE A 2 -31.64 -5.56 -4.30
N GLY A 3 -31.59 -5.11 -3.03
CA GLY A 3 -30.52 -4.25 -2.54
C GLY A 3 -29.13 -4.91 -2.45
N THR A 4 -29.05 -6.21 -2.16
CA THR A 4 -27.74 -6.90 -2.05
C THR A 4 -27.06 -7.09 -3.40
N HIS A 5 -27.82 -7.28 -4.48
CA HIS A 5 -27.28 -7.39 -5.83
C HIS A 5 -26.71 -6.07 -6.32
N PHE A 6 -27.38 -4.94 -6.07
CA PHE A 6 -26.89 -3.62 -6.45
C PHE A 6 -25.49 -3.31 -5.87
N PHE A 7 -25.30 -3.52 -4.56
CA PHE A 7 -23.99 -3.28 -3.93
C PHE A 7 -22.94 -4.27 -4.41
N GLN A 8 -23.33 -5.52 -4.69
CA GLN A 8 -22.43 -6.51 -5.27
C GLN A 8 -21.98 -6.09 -6.68
N ASP A 9 -22.89 -5.62 -7.52
CA ASP A 9 -22.58 -5.16 -8.88
C ASP A 9 -21.61 -3.96 -8.89
N LEU A 10 -21.74 -3.04 -7.92
CA LEU A 10 -20.80 -1.93 -7.73
C LEU A 10 -19.39 -2.43 -7.40
N VAL A 11 -19.30 -3.36 -6.43
CA VAL A 11 -18.02 -3.95 -6.02
C VAL A 11 -17.37 -4.72 -7.18
N GLU A 12 -18.15 -5.52 -7.91
CA GLU A 12 -17.67 -6.26 -9.09
C GLU A 12 -17.22 -5.33 -10.22
N SER A 13 -17.83 -4.15 -10.34
CA SER A 13 -17.47 -3.11 -11.33
C SER A 13 -16.37 -2.16 -10.84
N ALA A 14 -15.75 -2.45 -9.69
CA ALA A 14 -14.75 -1.60 -9.04
C ALA A 14 -15.22 -0.16 -8.74
N ILE A 15 -16.53 0.05 -8.56
CA ILE A 15 -17.11 1.33 -8.17
C ILE A 15 -17.12 1.41 -6.65
N ARG A 16 -16.38 2.38 -6.10
CA ARG A 16 -16.42 2.71 -4.68
C ARG A 16 -17.59 3.65 -4.41
N TYR A 17 -18.31 3.43 -3.30
CA TYR A 17 -19.34 4.34 -2.81
C TYR A 17 -18.97 4.82 -1.41
N LEU A 18 -19.31 6.08 -1.12
CA LEU A 18 -19.11 6.72 0.16
C LEU A 18 -20.42 7.40 0.55
N PRO A 19 -21.10 6.98 1.63
CA PRO A 19 -22.24 7.73 2.16
C PRO A 19 -21.75 9.08 2.68
N LEU A 20 -22.44 10.15 2.31
CA LEU A 20 -22.16 11.50 2.78
C LEU A 20 -23.38 12.02 3.53
N TYR A 21 -23.14 12.74 4.63
CA TYR A 21 -24.17 13.34 5.48
C TYR A 21 -23.96 14.86 5.56
N PRO A 22 -24.39 15.64 4.55
CA PRO A 22 -24.13 17.09 4.51
C PRO A 22 -24.68 17.88 5.71
N ASP A 23 -25.68 17.34 6.41
CA ASP A 23 -26.28 17.96 7.60
C ASP A 23 -25.42 17.78 8.88
N ASP A 24 -24.37 16.97 8.83
CA ASP A 24 -23.45 16.77 9.95
C ASP A 24 -22.46 17.97 10.04
N PRO A 25 -22.41 18.70 11.17
CA PRO A 25 -21.53 19.86 11.32
C PRO A 25 -20.04 19.53 11.28
N GLU A 26 -19.63 18.27 11.46
CA GLU A 26 -18.23 17.84 11.38
C GLU A 26 -17.79 17.56 9.93
N ILE A 27 -18.75 17.46 8.99
CA ILE A 27 -18.47 17.15 7.59
C ILE A 27 -18.30 18.43 6.77
N VAL A 28 -17.10 18.62 6.23
CA VAL A 28 -16.83 19.70 5.27
C VAL A 28 -17.22 19.24 3.86
N PHE A 29 -18.42 19.60 3.43
CA PHE A 29 -18.93 19.29 2.10
C PHE A 29 -18.88 20.53 1.19
N ASN A 30 -18.09 20.47 0.11
CA ASN A 30 -17.96 21.59 -0.84
C ASN A 30 -19.16 21.61 -1.81
N GLU A 31 -20.31 22.06 -1.30
CA GLU A 31 -21.56 22.16 -2.05
C GLU A 31 -21.44 23.02 -3.30
N GLU A 32 -20.75 24.16 -3.20
CA GLU A 32 -20.58 25.08 -4.34
C GLU A 32 -19.89 24.37 -5.52
N PHE A 33 -18.81 23.64 -5.25
CA PHE A 33 -18.13 22.84 -6.27
C PHE A 33 -19.03 21.71 -6.80
N LEU A 34 -19.60 20.89 -5.92
CA LEU A 34 -20.32 19.68 -6.34
C LEU A 34 -21.67 19.98 -6.99
N LEU A 35 -22.43 20.96 -6.47
CA LEU A 35 -23.74 21.34 -7.00
C LEU A 35 -23.65 22.40 -8.10
N GLY A 36 -22.56 23.17 -8.17
CA GLY A 36 -22.33 24.19 -9.20
C GLY A 36 -21.63 23.69 -10.47
N SER A 37 -20.98 22.52 -10.46
CA SER A 37 -20.24 22.01 -11.64
C SER A 37 -21.14 21.64 -12.83
N LYS A 38 -20.62 21.25 -13.99
CA LYS A 38 -21.51 20.75 -15.06
C LYS A 38 -21.97 19.31 -14.74
N ASN A 39 -23.27 19.01 -14.82
CA ASN A 39 -23.77 17.63 -14.85
C ASN A 39 -23.67 17.07 -16.28
N ILE A 40 -22.79 16.11 -16.52
CA ILE A 40 -22.58 15.50 -17.85
C ILE A 40 -23.42 14.24 -18.06
N LEU A 41 -24.28 13.85 -17.12
CA LEU A 41 -25.17 12.69 -17.26
C LEU A 41 -26.00 12.74 -18.57
N PRO A 42 -26.66 13.86 -18.94
CA PRO A 42 -27.43 13.92 -20.18
C PRO A 42 -26.58 13.76 -21.45
N ASP A 43 -25.29 14.11 -21.38
CA ASP A 43 -24.35 13.98 -22.49
C ASP A 43 -23.90 12.52 -22.65
N LEU A 44 -23.69 11.81 -21.53
CA LEU A 44 -23.25 10.41 -21.50
C LEU A 44 -24.37 9.41 -21.74
N LEU A 45 -25.55 9.66 -21.16
CA LEU A 45 -26.72 8.78 -21.19
C LEU A 45 -27.99 9.58 -21.54
N PRO A 46 -28.16 10.01 -22.81
CA PRO A 46 -29.28 10.85 -23.21
C PRO A 46 -30.66 10.24 -22.93
N ASP A 47 -30.78 8.92 -23.04
CA ASP A 47 -32.02 8.19 -22.78
C ASP A 47 -32.48 8.23 -21.30
N TYR A 48 -31.57 8.64 -20.39
CA TYR A 48 -31.81 8.77 -18.94
C TYR A 48 -31.61 10.22 -18.46
N ALA A 49 -31.71 11.20 -19.37
CA ALA A 49 -31.51 12.61 -19.04
C ALA A 49 -32.53 13.14 -18.01
N ASP A 50 -33.69 12.50 -17.88
CA ASP A 50 -34.70 12.78 -16.86
C ASP A 50 -34.19 12.54 -15.42
N LEU A 51 -33.16 11.72 -15.24
CA LEU A 51 -32.52 11.49 -13.94
C LEU A 51 -31.53 12.57 -13.53
N ALA A 52 -31.27 13.59 -14.37
CA ALA A 52 -30.23 14.59 -14.12
C ALA A 52 -30.46 15.48 -12.88
N GLU A 53 -31.72 15.57 -12.40
CA GLU A 53 -32.06 16.26 -11.15
C GLU A 53 -31.71 15.43 -9.90
N THR A 54 -31.50 14.12 -10.05
CA THR A 54 -31.20 13.19 -8.94
C THR A 54 -29.77 12.66 -9.01
N ILE A 55 -29.29 12.33 -10.21
CA ILE A 55 -27.96 11.77 -10.45
C ILE A 55 -27.10 12.82 -11.14
N ARG A 56 -25.93 13.05 -10.56
CA ARG A 56 -24.94 13.96 -11.07
C ARG A 56 -23.68 13.22 -11.46
N VAL A 57 -23.25 13.42 -12.70
CA VAL A 57 -21.94 12.94 -13.16
C VAL A 57 -21.10 14.16 -13.45
N ILE A 58 -19.92 14.23 -12.83
CA ILE A 58 -19.02 15.38 -12.93
C ILE A 58 -17.71 14.90 -13.56
N ASP A 59 -17.30 15.55 -14.64
CA ASP A 59 -15.96 15.40 -15.20
C ASP A 59 -15.00 16.33 -14.44
N ILE A 60 -14.26 15.77 -13.48
CA ILE A 60 -13.34 16.54 -12.62
C ILE A 60 -12.24 17.22 -13.47
N PRO A 61 -11.49 16.52 -14.35
CA PRO A 61 -10.50 17.18 -15.20
C PRO A 61 -11.05 18.36 -16.00
N GLN A 62 -12.27 18.28 -16.52
CA GLN A 62 -12.87 19.35 -17.30
C GLN A 62 -13.12 20.62 -16.48
N ILE A 63 -13.53 20.50 -15.21
CA ILE A 63 -13.88 21.65 -14.36
C ILE A 63 -12.72 22.19 -13.51
N THR A 64 -11.61 21.45 -13.45
CA THR A 64 -10.43 21.78 -12.61
C THR A 64 -9.17 22.02 -13.42
N ASP A 65 -9.28 22.34 -14.72
CA ASP A 65 -8.14 22.56 -15.61
C ASP A 65 -7.13 21.38 -15.63
N GLY A 66 -7.63 20.15 -15.55
CA GLY A 66 -6.84 18.93 -15.66
C GLY A 66 -6.35 18.32 -14.35
N LEU A 67 -6.84 18.79 -13.19
CA LEU A 67 -6.62 18.09 -11.92
C LEU A 67 -7.45 16.82 -11.81
N SER A 68 -7.09 15.97 -10.86
CA SER A 68 -7.84 14.75 -10.49
C SER A 68 -8.31 14.86 -9.04
N LEU A 69 -9.47 14.29 -8.75
CA LEU A 69 -9.98 14.15 -7.39
C LEU A 69 -9.48 12.82 -6.82
N GLU A 70 -8.60 12.87 -5.84
CA GLU A 70 -8.20 11.69 -5.07
C GLU A 70 -9.03 11.62 -3.80
N VAL A 71 -9.73 10.49 -3.60
CA VAL A 71 -10.52 10.21 -2.40
C VAL A 71 -9.78 9.19 -1.55
N LEU A 72 -9.27 9.64 -0.41
CA LEU A 72 -8.63 8.84 0.62
C LEU A 72 -9.71 8.38 1.59
N MET A 73 -9.81 7.07 1.84
CA MET A 73 -10.80 6.50 2.75
C MET A 73 -10.12 5.52 3.68
N ASN A 74 -10.36 5.67 4.98
CA ASN A 74 -9.91 4.76 6.01
C ASN A 74 -11.12 4.17 6.74
N ALA A 75 -11.41 2.89 6.46
CA ALA A 75 -12.54 2.19 7.06
C ALA A 75 -12.32 1.80 8.53
N ASP A 76 -11.09 1.88 9.05
CA ASP A 76 -10.80 1.53 10.45
C ASP A 76 -11.16 2.67 11.42
N ILE A 77 -11.14 3.92 10.94
CA ILE A 77 -11.47 5.12 11.71
C ILE A 77 -12.71 5.86 11.18
N ASP A 78 -13.39 5.30 10.19
CA ASP A 78 -14.59 5.87 9.55
C ASP A 78 -14.39 7.29 8.97
N GLU A 79 -13.18 7.59 8.46
CA GLU A 79 -12.85 8.89 7.87
C GLU A 79 -12.58 8.83 6.37
N ALA A 80 -12.93 9.91 5.68
CA ALA A 80 -12.60 10.11 4.27
C ALA A 80 -12.25 11.57 3.98
N ALA A 81 -11.27 11.77 3.11
CA ALA A 81 -10.87 13.09 2.63
C ALA A 81 -10.75 13.07 1.10
N ALA A 82 -11.19 14.15 0.45
CA ALA A 82 -11.07 14.31 -0.99
C ALA A 82 -10.18 15.52 -1.31
N VAL A 83 -9.16 15.32 -2.14
CA VAL A 83 -8.21 16.37 -2.52
C VAL A 83 -8.10 16.49 -4.04
N LEU A 84 -8.04 17.72 -4.52
CA LEU A 84 -7.70 18.01 -5.91
C LEU A 84 -6.18 18.05 -6.04
N THR A 85 -5.66 17.24 -6.94
CA THR A 85 -4.21 17.08 -7.14
C THR A 85 -3.91 17.04 -8.62
N THR A 86 -2.71 17.48 -9.00
CA THR A 86 -2.21 17.30 -10.36
C THR A 86 -2.21 15.81 -10.63
N ALA A 87 -2.94 15.38 -11.67
CA ALA A 87 -3.17 13.96 -11.96
C ALA A 87 -1.93 13.08 -11.71
N SER A 88 -1.83 12.53 -10.50
CA SER A 88 -1.06 11.32 -10.25
C SER A 88 -1.79 10.30 -11.11
N THR A 89 -1.10 9.66 -12.05
CA THR A 89 -1.75 8.65 -12.90
C THR A 89 -2.21 7.44 -12.06
N PHE A 90 -3.35 7.58 -11.40
CA PHE A 90 -4.32 6.53 -11.16
C PHE A 90 -5.10 6.42 -12.48
N ALA A 91 -4.60 5.56 -13.38
CA ALA A 91 -5.28 5.31 -14.65
C ALA A 91 -6.25 4.15 -14.47
N ASP A 92 -7.53 4.49 -14.53
CA ASP A 92 -8.63 3.58 -14.80
C ASP A 92 -8.38 2.71 -16.04
N HIS A 93 -9.04 1.56 -15.99
CA HIS A 93 -9.10 0.55 -17.03
C HIS A 93 -9.92 1.05 -18.24
N HIS A 94 -9.26 1.58 -19.29
CA HIS A 94 -9.53 1.27 -20.72
C HIS A 94 -8.61 2.10 -21.67
N PRO A 95 -8.22 1.59 -22.86
CA PRO A 95 -7.18 2.18 -23.70
C PRO A 95 -7.75 3.19 -24.71
N PRO A 96 -6.97 4.23 -25.05
CA PRO A 96 -6.41 4.23 -26.40
C PRO A 96 -4.89 4.44 -26.42
N ALA A 97 -4.35 4.06 -27.58
CA ALA A 97 -2.97 3.68 -27.76
C ALA A 97 -1.99 4.85 -27.88
N VAL A 98 -0.74 4.48 -27.58
CA VAL A 98 0.54 5.07 -27.98
C VAL A 98 1.06 6.20 -27.07
N SER A 99 2.22 5.91 -26.45
CA SER A 99 3.14 6.78 -25.69
C SER A 99 2.97 6.89 -24.16
N ARG A 100 2.69 5.78 -23.45
CA ARG A 100 2.55 5.76 -21.96
C ARG A 100 3.43 4.73 -21.23
N GLU A 101 4.50 4.22 -21.84
CA GLU A 101 5.26 3.10 -21.26
C GLU A 101 6.31 3.48 -20.20
N SER A 102 6.85 4.70 -20.20
CA SER A 102 7.92 5.06 -19.25
C SER A 102 7.39 5.48 -17.88
N LYS A 103 6.38 6.37 -17.83
CA LYS A 103 5.83 6.90 -16.57
C LYS A 103 4.93 5.91 -15.80
N SER A 104 4.23 5.01 -16.50
CA SER A 104 3.36 4.00 -15.87
C SER A 104 4.15 2.90 -15.16
N LYS A 105 5.31 2.49 -15.72
CA LYS A 105 6.22 1.54 -15.08
C LYS A 105 6.86 2.13 -13.82
N GLU A 106 7.18 3.42 -13.83
CA GLU A 106 7.81 4.08 -12.69
C GLU A 106 6.85 4.24 -11.50
N ASN A 107 5.57 4.58 -11.74
CA ASN A 107 4.55 4.61 -10.69
C ASN A 107 4.22 3.22 -10.13
N LYS A 108 4.06 2.20 -10.97
CA LYS A 108 3.86 0.81 -10.50
C LYS A 108 5.07 0.29 -9.73
N ARG A 109 6.29 0.55 -10.21
CA ARG A 109 7.52 0.20 -9.51
C ARG A 109 7.63 0.91 -8.16
N ASN A 110 7.18 2.17 -8.06
CA ASN A 110 7.13 2.90 -6.80
C ASN A 110 6.15 2.27 -5.79
N ASP A 111 5.03 1.72 -6.25
CA ASP A 111 4.08 1.02 -5.38
C ASP A 111 4.62 -0.32 -4.85
N HIS A 112 5.41 -1.05 -5.65
CA HIS A 112 5.93 -2.36 -5.26
C HIS A 112 6.95 -2.30 -4.11
N TRP A 113 7.93 -1.39 -4.17
CA TRP A 113 8.94 -1.29 -3.11
C TRP A 113 8.37 -0.69 -1.83
N ARG A 114 7.45 0.29 -1.93
CA ARG A 114 6.79 0.90 -0.77
C ARG A 114 5.97 -0.13 -0.01
N TRP A 115 5.16 -0.91 -0.72
CA TRP A 115 4.40 -1.97 -0.08
C TRP A 115 5.31 -3.02 0.57
N ARG A 116 6.36 -3.48 -0.11
CA ARG A 116 7.33 -4.43 0.46
C ARG A 116 8.01 -3.90 1.72
N LEU A 117 8.36 -2.62 1.72
CA LEU A 117 8.97 -1.96 2.87
C LEU A 117 7.97 -1.89 4.04
N ARG A 118 6.73 -1.48 3.78
CA ARG A 118 5.67 -1.45 4.79
C ARG A 118 5.41 -2.84 5.37
N MET A 119 5.39 -3.88 4.53
CA MET A 119 5.23 -5.26 5.00
C MET A 119 6.41 -5.72 5.86
N ALA A 120 7.65 -5.36 5.49
CA ALA A 120 8.81 -5.63 6.33
C ALA A 120 8.73 -4.92 7.69
N GLU A 121 8.26 -3.67 7.72
CA GLU A 121 8.01 -2.90 8.95
C GLU A 121 6.90 -3.55 9.79
N CYS A 122 5.81 -4.00 9.19
CA CYS A 122 4.75 -4.74 9.88
C CYS A 122 5.25 -6.05 10.49
N VAL A 123 6.04 -6.83 9.77
CA VAL A 123 6.63 -8.07 10.29
C VAL A 123 7.55 -7.76 11.47
N ALA A 124 8.42 -6.76 11.34
CA ALA A 124 9.31 -6.35 12.43
C ALA A 124 8.52 -5.90 13.67
N ALA A 125 7.50 -5.05 13.50
CA ALA A 125 6.66 -4.55 14.57
C ALA A 125 5.95 -5.67 15.36
N HIS A 126 5.43 -6.70 14.67
CA HIS A 126 4.76 -7.84 15.32
C HIS A 126 5.73 -8.91 15.87
N LEU A 127 7.04 -8.76 15.66
CA LEU A 127 8.03 -9.67 16.20
C LEU A 127 8.23 -9.39 17.70
N ASP A 128 8.17 -10.45 18.51
CA ASP A 128 8.56 -10.42 19.92
C ASP A 128 10.06 -10.78 20.05
N PRO A 129 10.94 -9.79 20.32
CA PRO A 129 12.38 -10.00 20.26
C PRO A 129 12.89 -10.90 21.39
N GLU A 130 12.29 -10.85 22.57
CA GLU A 130 12.69 -11.69 23.70
C GLU A 130 12.27 -13.14 23.48
N ARG A 131 11.02 -13.34 23.04
CA ARG A 131 10.49 -14.67 22.72
C ARG A 131 11.31 -15.36 21.64
N PHE A 132 11.70 -14.64 20.60
CA PHE A 132 12.41 -15.19 19.45
C PHE A 132 13.94 -15.08 19.53
N GLY A 133 14.51 -14.39 20.52
CA GLY A 133 15.97 -14.24 20.65
C GLY A 133 16.59 -13.38 19.55
N VAL A 134 15.87 -12.35 19.11
CA VAL A 134 16.28 -11.42 18.05
C VAL A 134 16.79 -10.12 18.66
N LYS A 135 18.03 -9.74 18.33
CA LYS A 135 18.66 -8.48 18.75
C LYS A 135 18.46 -7.35 17.73
N GLY A 136 18.20 -7.68 16.48
CA GLY A 136 17.94 -6.68 15.44
C GLY A 136 17.32 -7.28 14.19
N PHE A 137 16.44 -6.51 13.56
CA PHE A 137 15.74 -6.87 12.33
C PHE A 137 16.00 -5.79 11.29
N TYR A 138 16.52 -6.18 10.14
CA TYR A 138 16.97 -5.25 9.12
C TYR A 138 16.41 -5.61 7.77
N VAL A 139 16.07 -4.60 6.96
CA VAL A 139 15.72 -4.76 5.55
C VAL A 139 16.87 -4.29 4.66
N HIS A 140 17.14 -5.01 3.57
CA HIS A 140 18.17 -4.62 2.60
C HIS A 140 17.74 -4.91 1.15
N GLY A 141 18.68 -4.72 0.21
CA GLY A 141 18.44 -5.04 -1.20
C GLY A 141 17.48 -4.08 -1.88
N SER A 142 16.72 -4.59 -2.85
CA SER A 142 15.85 -3.80 -3.74
C SER A 142 14.73 -3.08 -2.99
N THR A 143 14.19 -3.68 -1.93
CA THR A 143 13.17 -3.06 -1.06
C THR A 143 13.71 -1.80 -0.38
N LYS A 144 14.89 -1.90 0.26
CA LYS A 144 15.53 -0.76 0.93
C LYS A 144 16.02 0.31 -0.06
N ASN A 145 16.39 -0.09 -1.28
CA ASN A 145 16.95 0.80 -2.31
C ASN A 145 15.90 1.38 -3.27
N ALA A 146 14.59 1.18 -3.00
CA ALA A 146 13.50 1.68 -3.84
C ALA A 146 13.54 1.19 -5.31
N THR A 147 14.05 -0.03 -5.52
CA THR A 147 14.18 -0.65 -6.85
C THR A 147 13.40 -1.95 -7.00
N ALA A 148 12.67 -2.40 -5.97
CA ALA A 148 11.89 -3.64 -6.03
C ALA A 148 10.76 -3.55 -7.06
N GLY A 149 10.60 -4.63 -7.84
CA GLY A 149 9.51 -4.86 -8.77
C GLY A 149 8.52 -5.90 -8.25
N GLU A 150 7.57 -6.29 -9.09
CA GLU A 150 6.48 -7.23 -8.76
C GLU A 150 6.97 -8.64 -8.38
N ASP A 151 8.09 -9.08 -8.96
CA ASP A 151 8.75 -10.38 -8.69
C ASP A 151 9.86 -10.29 -7.63
N SER A 152 10.07 -9.14 -6.98
CA SER A 152 11.16 -9.01 -6.00
C SER A 152 10.81 -9.64 -4.66
N ASP A 153 11.78 -10.26 -4.00
CA ASP A 153 11.64 -10.71 -2.62
C ASP A 153 11.92 -9.57 -1.62
N ILE A 154 11.45 -9.74 -0.39
CA ILE A 154 11.80 -8.91 0.75
C ILE A 154 13.01 -9.54 1.45
N ASN A 155 14.15 -8.87 1.29
CA ASN A 155 15.42 -9.32 1.87
C ASN A 155 15.55 -8.84 3.32
N ILE A 156 15.50 -9.79 4.25
CA ILE A 156 15.58 -9.57 5.69
C ILE A 156 16.90 -10.12 6.24
N LEU A 157 17.56 -9.32 7.07
CA LEU A 157 18.72 -9.72 7.86
C LEU A 157 18.36 -9.68 9.34
N ILE A 158 18.55 -10.80 10.04
CA ILE A 158 18.24 -10.95 11.47
C ILE A 158 19.53 -11.12 12.25
N HIS A 159 19.77 -10.19 13.18
CA HIS A 159 20.79 -10.36 14.21
C HIS A 159 20.21 -11.22 15.33
N PHE A 160 20.70 -12.45 15.42
CA PHE A 160 20.17 -13.50 16.30
C PHE A 160 21.17 -13.90 17.38
N ASP A 161 20.70 -14.02 18.62
CA ASP A 161 21.47 -14.51 19.78
C ASP A 161 20.63 -15.42 20.69
N GLY A 162 19.59 -16.04 20.12
CA GLY A 162 18.68 -16.94 20.81
C GLY A 162 19.18 -18.39 20.88
N THR A 163 18.41 -19.22 21.56
CA THR A 163 18.62 -20.67 21.61
C THR A 163 18.21 -21.35 20.30
N PRO A 164 18.68 -22.59 20.01
CA PRO A 164 18.25 -23.34 18.84
C PRO A 164 16.72 -23.51 18.73
N LYS A 165 16.03 -23.66 19.86
CA LYS A 165 14.57 -23.75 19.92
C LYS A 165 13.89 -22.43 19.55
N GLN A 166 14.43 -21.29 20.00
CA GLN A 166 13.93 -19.99 19.59
C GLN A 166 14.14 -19.76 18.09
N ARG A 167 15.26 -20.24 17.54
CA ARG A 167 15.53 -20.18 16.11
C ARG A 167 14.49 -20.95 15.30
N GLU A 168 14.18 -22.18 15.70
CA GLU A 168 13.15 -23.01 15.06
C GLU A 168 11.78 -22.32 15.09
N HIS A 169 11.38 -21.81 16.27
CA HIS A 169 10.11 -21.09 16.40
C HIS A 169 10.05 -19.84 15.51
N LEU A 170 11.14 -19.07 15.46
CA LEU A 170 11.23 -17.88 14.62
C LEU A 170 11.15 -18.23 13.14
N GLN A 171 11.82 -19.30 12.70
CA GLN A 171 11.78 -19.77 11.31
C GLN A 171 10.36 -20.15 10.89
N ASN A 172 9.66 -20.93 11.72
CA ASN A 172 8.27 -21.31 11.42
C ASN A 172 7.33 -20.09 11.37
N TRP A 173 7.55 -19.11 12.26
CA TRP A 173 6.77 -17.88 12.26
C TRP A 173 7.02 -17.02 11.02
N LEU A 174 8.29 -16.88 10.60
CA LEU A 174 8.67 -16.16 9.38
C LEU A 174 8.20 -16.89 8.11
N GLU A 175 8.19 -18.22 8.09
CA GLU A 175 7.63 -19.00 6.99
C GLU A 175 6.14 -18.70 6.80
N GLY A 176 5.37 -18.67 7.90
CA GLY A 176 3.96 -18.29 7.86
C GLY A 176 3.72 -16.89 7.29
N TRP A 177 4.53 -15.90 7.70
CA TRP A 177 4.52 -14.57 7.10
C TRP A 177 4.90 -14.59 5.63
N SER A 178 5.95 -15.33 5.26
CA SER A 178 6.44 -15.42 3.89
C SER A 178 5.38 -15.94 2.92
N LEU A 179 4.67 -17.00 3.29
CA LEU A 179 3.59 -17.59 2.49
C LEU A 179 2.38 -16.68 2.40
N SER A 180 2.02 -16.02 3.50
CA SER A 180 0.88 -15.09 3.55
C SER A 180 1.14 -13.83 2.71
N LEU A 181 2.37 -13.32 2.74
CA LEU A 181 2.80 -12.18 1.92
C LEU A 181 2.91 -12.54 0.43
N ASP A 182 3.29 -13.78 0.09
CA ASP A 182 3.26 -14.25 -1.30
C ASP A 182 1.83 -14.29 -1.85
N GLU A 183 0.85 -14.76 -1.05
CA GLU A 183 -0.57 -14.69 -1.42
C GLU A 183 -1.02 -13.24 -1.64
N ALA A 184 -0.68 -12.34 -0.71
CA ALA A 184 -1.03 -10.92 -0.85
C ALA A 184 -0.34 -10.27 -2.07
N ASN A 185 0.89 -10.65 -2.40
CA ASN A 185 1.56 -10.19 -3.61
C ASN A 185 0.84 -10.72 -4.85
N TYR A 186 0.46 -11.99 -4.88
CA TYR A 186 -0.30 -12.59 -5.98
C TYR A 186 -1.63 -11.87 -6.22
N LEU A 187 -2.38 -11.55 -5.18
CA LEU A 187 -3.65 -10.81 -5.31
C LEU A 187 -3.44 -9.40 -5.89
N ARG A 188 -2.27 -8.78 -5.65
CA ARG A 188 -1.93 -7.44 -6.16
C ARG A 188 -1.36 -7.45 -7.57
N THR A 189 -0.56 -8.46 -7.91
CA THR A 189 0.28 -8.45 -9.12
C THR A 189 -0.04 -9.58 -10.10
N GLY A 190 -0.61 -10.68 -9.62
CA GLY A 190 -0.76 -11.93 -10.36
C GLY A 190 0.45 -12.87 -10.30
N HIS A 191 1.52 -12.49 -9.58
CA HIS A 191 2.77 -13.25 -9.50
C HIS A 191 2.95 -13.95 -8.15
N ARG A 192 3.36 -15.24 -8.19
CA ARG A 192 3.75 -16.05 -7.01
C ARG A 192 5.21 -16.44 -7.09
N SER A 193 5.91 -16.33 -5.96
CA SER A 193 7.30 -16.78 -5.80
C SER A 193 7.44 -18.00 -4.89
N GLY A 194 6.36 -18.46 -4.24
CA GLY A 194 6.40 -19.57 -3.28
C GLY A 194 6.84 -19.15 -1.87
N GLY A 195 6.86 -17.85 -1.61
CA GLY A 195 7.34 -17.19 -0.39
C GLY A 195 7.97 -15.85 -0.74
N LEU A 196 7.68 -14.81 0.04
CA LEU A 196 8.15 -13.46 -0.26
C LEU A 196 9.35 -13.01 0.59
N LEU A 197 9.64 -13.68 1.70
CA LEU A 197 10.76 -13.33 2.58
C LEU A 197 12.01 -14.15 2.26
N ASP A 198 13.12 -13.49 1.95
CA ASP A 198 14.47 -14.07 1.97
C ASP A 198 15.17 -13.64 3.26
N VAL A 199 15.39 -14.59 4.18
CA VAL A 199 15.86 -14.32 5.54
C VAL A 199 17.28 -14.86 5.75
N GLN A 200 18.20 -13.97 6.10
CA GLN A 200 19.57 -14.28 6.46
C GLN A 200 19.81 -14.02 7.96
N PHE A 201 20.51 -14.94 8.64
CA PHE A 201 20.81 -14.82 10.06
C PHE A 201 22.29 -14.49 10.28
N VAL A 202 22.58 -13.58 11.21
CA VAL A 202 23.94 -13.22 11.65
C VAL A 202 24.03 -13.18 13.17
N THR A 203 25.20 -13.54 13.68
CA THR A 203 25.49 -13.56 15.13
C THR A 203 26.37 -12.38 15.55
N ASP A 204 26.55 -12.20 16.87
CA ASP A 204 27.53 -11.26 17.42
C ASP A 204 28.96 -11.51 16.91
N ALA A 205 29.31 -12.76 16.62
CA ALA A 205 30.62 -13.10 16.07
C ALA A 205 30.76 -12.65 14.61
N ASP A 206 29.69 -12.76 13.83
CA ASP A 206 29.66 -12.37 12.42
C ASP A 206 29.78 -10.85 12.25
N ILE A 207 29.02 -10.09 13.06
CA ILE A 207 29.05 -8.63 13.09
C ILE A 207 30.44 -8.12 13.48
N ARG A 208 31.06 -8.69 14.53
CA ARG A 208 32.42 -8.33 14.94
C ARG A 208 33.47 -8.59 13.87
N LYS A 209 33.33 -9.71 13.14
CA LYS A 209 34.25 -10.10 12.07
C LYS A 209 33.96 -9.42 10.73
N ARG A 210 32.81 -8.75 10.59
CA ARG A 210 32.31 -8.19 9.32
C ARG A 210 32.38 -9.23 8.19
N ASN A 211 31.82 -10.41 8.41
CA ASN A 211 31.77 -11.48 7.39
C ASN A 211 30.38 -11.55 6.73
N GLY A 212 30.32 -12.07 5.51
CA GLY A 212 29.06 -12.34 4.80
C GLY A 212 28.07 -11.16 4.83
N TYR A 213 26.82 -11.44 5.16
CA TYR A 213 25.76 -10.44 5.27
C TYR A 213 25.93 -9.46 6.43
N ALA A 214 26.75 -9.78 7.45
CA ALA A 214 26.99 -8.87 8.58
C ALA A 214 27.75 -7.60 8.16
N THR A 215 28.42 -7.63 7.00
CA THR A 215 29.05 -6.44 6.39
C THR A 215 28.06 -5.31 6.11
N LYS A 216 26.76 -5.62 5.93
CA LYS A 216 25.71 -4.63 5.68
C LYS A 216 25.27 -3.86 6.93
N ILE A 217 25.55 -4.37 8.13
CA ILE A 217 25.20 -3.68 9.38
C ILE A 217 26.22 -2.57 9.63
N ASN A 218 25.75 -1.32 9.70
CA ASN A 218 26.58 -0.11 9.83
C ASN A 218 27.61 0.07 8.68
N ALA A 219 27.29 -0.42 7.48
CA ALA A 219 28.12 -0.20 6.30
C ALA A 219 28.12 1.28 5.88
N VAL A 220 29.23 1.75 5.32
CA VAL A 220 29.32 3.11 4.74
C VAL A 220 28.53 3.19 3.43
N THR A 221 28.56 2.11 2.63
CA THR A 221 27.89 2.03 1.33
C THR A 221 26.84 0.93 1.36
N ASP A 222 25.60 1.28 0.99
CA ASP A 222 24.44 0.37 0.99
C ASP A 222 24.24 -0.42 2.32
N PRO A 223 24.07 0.27 3.46
CA PRO A 223 23.76 -0.38 4.72
C PRO A 223 22.36 -0.99 4.70
N ALA A 224 22.19 -2.08 5.45
CA ALA A 224 20.88 -2.58 5.81
C ALA A 224 20.19 -1.56 6.75
N ARG A 225 18.88 -1.35 6.55
CA ARG A 225 18.08 -0.43 7.38
C ARG A 225 17.54 -1.21 8.58
N LEU A 226 17.85 -0.74 9.79
CA LEU A 226 17.27 -1.27 11.03
C LEU A 226 15.77 -0.91 11.09
N LEU A 227 14.93 -1.89 11.43
CA LEU A 227 13.50 -1.72 11.64
C LEU A 227 13.16 -1.88 13.13
N PRO A 228 12.28 -1.03 13.69
CA PRO A 228 11.78 -1.21 15.06
C PRO A 228 11.07 -2.57 15.21
N MET A 229 11.24 -3.21 16.37
CA MET A 229 10.62 -4.51 16.68
C MET A 229 9.77 -4.42 17.93
N GLY A 230 8.69 -5.20 18.00
CA GLY A 230 7.82 -5.27 19.17
C GLY A 230 7.13 -3.95 19.50
N THR A 231 6.88 -3.12 18.49
CA THR A 231 6.23 -1.82 18.62
C THR A 231 4.81 -1.87 18.05
N GLU A 232 3.94 -0.95 18.46
CA GLU A 232 2.74 -0.67 17.68
C GLU A 232 3.16 -0.23 16.27
N VAL A 233 2.42 -0.66 15.25
CA VAL A 233 2.66 -0.23 13.87
C VAL A 233 2.28 1.26 13.81
N VAL A 234 3.29 2.12 13.78
CA VAL A 234 3.06 3.57 13.63
C VAL A 234 2.47 3.78 12.24
N ASP A 235 1.25 4.31 12.20
CA ASP A 235 0.70 4.92 10.99
C ASP A 235 1.25 6.34 10.91
N GLU A 236 2.07 6.62 9.90
CA GLU A 236 2.71 7.93 9.70
C GLU A 236 1.71 9.09 9.46
N ASN A 237 0.40 8.81 9.51
CA ASN A 237 -0.68 9.78 9.39
C ASN A 237 -1.23 10.29 10.74
N ARG A 238 -0.67 9.87 11.89
CA ARG A 238 -1.18 10.25 13.22
C ARG A 238 -0.69 11.60 13.76
N ASP A 239 0.37 12.19 13.19
CA ASP A 239 0.97 13.43 13.69
C ASP A 239 0.67 14.61 12.75
N GLY A 240 -0.56 15.11 12.84
CA GLY A 240 -1.02 16.31 12.15
C GLY A 240 -2.15 16.98 12.94
N GLU A 241 -1.91 17.27 14.22
CA GLU A 241 -2.69 18.26 14.99
C GLU A 241 -2.56 19.68 14.38
#